data_AF-A0A8D0BII1-F1
#
_entry.id   AF-A0A8D0BII1-F1
#
_cell.length_a   1.000
_cell.length_b   1.000
_cell.length_c   1.000
_cell.angle_alpha   90.00
_cell.angle_beta   90.00
_cell.angle_gamma   90.00
#
_symmetry.space_group_name_H-M   'P 1'
#
loop_
_entity.id
_entity.type
_entity.pdbx_description
1 polymer ?
#
loop_
_entity_poly.entity_id
_entity_poly.type
_entity_poly.pdbx_seq_one_letter_code
_entity_poly.pdbx_strand_id
1 'polypeptide(L)'
;MELISSNIQVLLQAAEYLERREREAEHGYASLSPHCGEDALPSRRRPRPRKALKTLRSVHNEVEKHRRAQLRQYLEQLKQQVPMNTECSRYTTLSLLHRARLHIKKLEEQEQRAQELKERLRCEQQTLHQRLEELLAHSNGERLRADSLDSSRFSSEHSDSEDADVDVEGLTFNSTEVEAGTAFSAEQEHSYSTTSNIWL
;
A
#
# COMPACT_ATOMS: atom_id res chain seq x y z
N MET A 1 -60.30 10.25 37.60
CA MET A 1 -59.80 9.33 36.56
C MET A 1 -58.71 10.06 35.81
N GLU A 2 -57.44 9.80 36.14
CA GLU A 2 -56.30 10.39 35.46
C GLU A 2 -56.17 9.73 34.09
N LEU A 3 -56.32 10.54 33.03
CA LEU A 3 -56.06 10.11 31.67
C LEU A 3 -54.54 9.93 31.56
N ILE A 4 -54.08 8.69 31.43
CA ILE A 4 -52.71 8.38 31.03
C ILE A 4 -52.59 8.83 29.57
N SER A 5 -52.30 10.12 29.38
CA SER A 5 -52.08 10.72 28.06
C SER A 5 -50.91 10.00 27.42
N SER A 6 -51.15 9.33 26.29
CA SER A 6 -50.10 8.66 25.54
C SER A 6 -49.03 9.69 25.14
N ASN A 7 -47.74 9.30 25.03
CA ASN A 7 -46.65 10.24 24.66
C ASN A 7 -46.96 11.09 23.42
N ILE A 8 -47.68 10.53 22.45
CA ILE A 8 -48.13 11.24 21.24
C ILE A 8 -49.10 12.38 21.59
N GLN A 9 -49.98 12.17 22.55
CA GLN A 9 -50.98 13.13 22.99
C GLN A 9 -50.34 14.31 23.73
N VAL A 10 -49.30 14.03 24.53
CA VAL A 10 -48.47 15.06 25.18
C VAL A 10 -47.73 15.89 24.14
N LEU A 11 -47.16 15.24 23.11
CA LEU A 11 -46.48 15.93 22.01
C LEU A 11 -47.44 16.78 21.16
N LEU A 12 -48.65 16.29 20.89
CA LEU A 12 -49.69 17.06 20.18
C LEU A 12 -50.14 18.27 21.00
N GLN A 13 -50.35 18.09 22.31
CA GLN A 13 -50.70 19.19 23.21
C GLN A 13 -49.58 20.23 23.31
N ALA A 14 -48.32 19.79 23.34
CA ALA A 14 -47.15 20.67 23.32
C ALA A 14 -47.03 21.41 21.98
N ALA A 15 -47.31 20.74 20.85
CA ALA A 15 -47.30 21.35 19.53
C ALA A 15 -48.40 22.42 19.40
N GLU A 16 -49.61 22.12 19.87
CA GLU A 16 -50.72 23.09 19.91
C GLU A 16 -50.39 24.29 20.80
N TYR A 17 -49.71 24.06 21.93
CA TYR A 17 -49.24 25.13 22.81
C TYR A 17 -48.19 26.03 22.14
N LEU A 18 -47.22 25.45 21.41
CA LEU A 18 -46.25 26.21 20.63
C LEU A 18 -46.91 27.01 19.52
N GLU A 19 -47.88 26.44 18.82
CA GLU A 19 -48.62 27.10 17.74
C GLU A 19 -49.50 28.25 18.26
N ARG A 20 -50.11 28.11 19.45
CA ARG A 20 -50.81 29.23 20.12
C ARG A 20 -49.82 30.32 20.55
N ARG A 21 -48.70 29.94 21.17
CA ARG A 21 -47.62 30.88 21.56
C ARG A 21 -47.04 31.62 20.36
N GLU A 22 -46.92 30.97 19.22
CA GLU A 22 -46.39 31.57 17.99
C GLU A 22 -47.39 32.58 17.40
N ARG A 23 -48.69 32.27 17.38
CA ARG A 23 -49.75 33.21 16.98
C ARG A 23 -49.90 34.38 17.96
N GLU A 24 -49.84 34.15 19.27
CA GLU A 24 -49.92 35.20 20.29
C GLU A 24 -48.68 36.11 20.30
N ALA A 25 -47.50 35.56 20.00
CA ALA A 25 -46.27 36.35 19.82
C ALA A 25 -46.33 37.25 18.58
N GLU A 26 -47.15 36.91 17.57
CA GLU A 26 -47.42 37.76 16.40
C GLU A 26 -48.63 38.71 16.59
N HIS A 27 -49.52 38.42 17.54
CA HIS A 27 -50.77 39.16 17.75
C HIS A 27 -50.86 39.93 19.07
N GLY A 28 -49.74 40.20 19.73
CA GLY A 28 -49.66 40.98 20.98
C GLY A 28 -49.89 42.49 20.88
N TYR A 29 -50.26 43.06 19.71
CA TYR A 29 -50.48 44.51 19.54
C TYR A 29 -51.58 44.86 18.51
N ALA A 30 -52.67 44.10 18.43
CA ALA A 30 -53.82 44.45 17.59
C ALA A 30 -55.05 44.84 18.43
N SER A 31 -54.92 45.86 19.27
CA SER A 31 -56.01 46.75 19.69
C SER A 31 -55.40 48.01 20.32
N LEU A 32 -55.92 49.19 19.92
CA LEU A 32 -55.45 50.56 20.18
C LEU A 32 -54.29 50.98 19.24
N SER A 33 -54.33 52.02 18.40
CA SER A 33 -55.21 53.19 18.20
C SER A 33 -54.91 53.77 16.80
N PRO A 34 -55.81 54.54 16.15
CA PRO A 34 -55.50 55.21 14.90
C PRO A 34 -54.59 56.42 15.14
N HIS A 35 -53.73 56.69 14.14
CA HIS A 35 -53.05 57.97 13.86
C HIS A 35 -51.73 58.27 14.60
N CYS A 36 -50.60 58.02 13.93
CA CYS A 36 -49.41 58.89 13.83
C CYS A 36 -48.49 58.22 12.78
N GLY A 37 -48.20 58.80 11.62
CA GLY A 37 -47.22 59.88 11.45
C GLY A 37 -45.94 59.27 10.85
N GLU A 38 -45.45 59.88 9.78
CA GLU A 38 -44.44 59.38 8.83
C GLU A 38 -43.08 58.94 9.43
N ASP A 39 -42.35 58.20 8.58
CA ASP A 39 -40.92 57.90 8.59
C ASP A 39 -40.41 56.57 9.16
N ALA A 40 -39.46 56.04 8.38
CA ALA A 40 -38.67 54.81 8.53
C ALA A 40 -39.35 53.50 8.10
N LEU A 41 -39.11 53.13 6.82
CA LEU A 41 -39.10 51.74 6.38
C LEU A 41 -37.82 51.05 6.89
N PRO A 42 -37.87 50.04 7.79
CA PRO A 42 -36.80 49.09 7.89
C PRO A 42 -37.10 47.93 6.95
N SER A 43 -36.27 47.83 5.90
CA SER A 43 -36.15 46.67 5.03
C SER A 43 -36.22 45.37 5.85
N ARG A 44 -37.25 44.58 5.56
CA ARG A 44 -37.59 43.29 6.18
C ARG A 44 -36.55 42.22 5.83
N ARG A 45 -35.31 42.33 6.33
CA ARG A 45 -34.32 41.24 6.28
C ARG A 45 -34.48 40.36 7.51
N ARG A 46 -35.26 39.29 7.36
CA ARG A 46 -35.32 38.18 8.33
C ARG A 46 -33.89 37.80 8.77
N PRO A 47 -33.56 37.79 10.08
CA PRO A 47 -32.30 37.24 10.53
C PRO A 47 -32.33 35.73 10.33
N ARG A 48 -31.68 35.21 9.28
CA ARG A 48 -31.36 33.77 9.22
C ARG A 48 -30.66 33.38 10.52
N PRO A 49 -30.95 32.23 11.14
CA PRO A 49 -30.39 31.85 12.43
C PRO A 49 -28.87 31.67 12.30
N ARG A 50 -28.12 32.72 12.61
CA ARG A 50 -26.64 32.76 12.56
C ARG A 50 -25.98 31.68 13.42
N LYS A 51 -26.73 31.09 14.36
CA LYS A 51 -26.29 29.98 15.23
C LYS A 51 -26.21 28.64 14.48
N ALA A 52 -27.17 28.33 13.61
CA ALA A 52 -27.18 27.07 12.84
C ALA A 52 -25.98 26.96 11.87
N LEU A 53 -25.58 28.08 11.25
CA LEU A 53 -24.41 28.15 10.38
C LEU A 53 -23.08 27.89 11.11
N LYS A 54 -22.96 28.30 12.37
CA LYS A 54 -21.77 28.03 13.19
C LYS A 54 -21.68 26.54 13.57
N THR A 55 -22.82 25.93 13.92
CA THR A 55 -22.91 24.49 14.20
C THR A 55 -22.55 23.66 12.95
N LEU A 56 -23.06 24.03 11.78
CA LEU A 56 -22.72 23.36 10.51
C LEU A 56 -21.23 23.45 10.17
N ARG A 57 -20.59 24.62 10.34
CA ARG A 57 -19.14 24.77 10.15
C ARG A 57 -18.34 23.92 11.13
N SER A 58 -18.79 23.82 12.39
CA SER A 58 -18.15 22.98 13.40
C SER A 58 -18.25 21.49 13.06
N VAL A 59 -19.44 21.01 12.67
CA VAL A 59 -19.63 19.62 12.24
C VAL A 59 -18.76 19.30 11.03
N HIS A 60 -18.69 20.20 10.04
CA HIS A 60 -17.82 20.03 8.88
C HIS A 60 -16.34 19.91 9.28
N ASN A 61 -15.87 20.75 10.21
CA ASN A 61 -14.49 20.69 10.70
C ASN A 61 -14.17 19.37 11.41
N GLU A 62 -15.09 18.85 12.22
CA GLU A 62 -14.90 17.57 12.91
C GLU A 62 -14.83 16.40 11.92
N VAL A 63 -15.71 16.38 10.92
CA VAL A 63 -15.68 15.37 9.85
C VAL A 63 -14.36 15.46 9.06
N GLU A 64 -13.92 16.65 8.68
CA GLU A 64 -12.66 16.84 7.94
C GLU A 64 -11.43 16.48 8.80
N LYS A 65 -11.47 16.76 10.10
CA LYS A 65 -10.43 16.33 11.05
C LYS A 65 -10.34 14.81 11.12
N HIS A 66 -11.48 14.13 11.24
CA HIS A 66 -11.54 12.67 11.21
C HIS A 66 -11.00 12.12 9.88
N ARG A 67 -11.43 12.67 8.75
CA ARG A 67 -10.95 12.29 7.41
C ARG A 67 -9.42 12.44 7.30
N ARG A 68 -8.85 13.54 7.81
CA ARG A 68 -7.40 13.77 7.80
C ARG A 68 -6.64 12.80 8.71
N ALA A 69 -7.23 12.41 9.85
CA ALA A 69 -6.63 11.39 10.72
C ALA A 69 -6.55 10.03 10.00
N GLN A 70 -7.63 9.62 9.34
CA GLN A 70 -7.65 8.40 8.52
C GLN A 70 -6.62 8.45 7.39
N LEU A 71 -6.53 9.58 6.67
CA LEU A 71 -5.54 9.74 5.60
C LEU A 71 -4.11 9.57 6.12
N ARG A 72 -3.79 10.13 7.30
CA ARG A 72 -2.46 9.94 7.92
C ARG A 72 -2.20 8.48 8.25
N GLN A 73 -3.20 7.76 8.77
CA GLN A 73 -3.08 6.33 9.04
C GLN A 73 -2.78 5.53 7.75
N TYR A 74 -3.50 5.78 6.66
CA TYR A 74 -3.24 5.10 5.38
C TYR A 74 -1.84 5.41 4.82
N LEU A 75 -1.37 6.65 4.95
CA LEU A 75 -0.03 7.01 4.52
C LEU A 75 1.05 6.34 5.37
N GLU A 76 0.82 6.17 6.68
CA GLU A 76 1.75 5.45 7.56
C GLU A 76 1.79 3.95 7.23
N GLN A 77 0.64 3.33 6.96
CA GLN A 77 0.57 1.94 6.49
C GLN A 77 1.32 1.76 5.16
N LEU A 78 1.14 2.69 4.22
CA LEU A 78 1.86 2.66 2.95
C LEU A 78 3.37 2.75 3.16
N LYS A 79 3.84 3.58 4.11
CA LYS A 79 5.27 3.71 4.44
C LYS A 79 5.90 2.39 4.87
N GLN A 80 5.16 1.55 5.61
CA GLN A 80 5.65 0.26 6.08
C GLN A 80 5.81 -0.76 4.94
N GLN A 81 5.02 -0.63 3.87
CA GLN A 81 5.04 -1.56 2.74
C GLN A 81 6.06 -1.17 1.67
N VAL A 82 6.31 0.12 1.48
CA VAL A 82 7.27 0.57 0.45
C VAL A 82 8.67 0.57 1.05
N PRO A 83 9.67 -0.05 0.41
CA PRO A 83 11.05 -0.03 0.88
C PRO A 83 11.58 1.41 0.87
N MET A 84 11.60 2.04 2.04
CA MET A 84 12.13 3.38 2.26
C MET A 84 13.54 3.27 2.82
N ASN A 85 14.52 3.63 2.01
CA ASN A 85 15.87 3.92 2.49
C ASN A 85 15.84 5.13 3.42
N THR A 86 16.43 4.97 4.61
CA THR A 86 16.61 6.00 5.66
C THR A 86 17.27 7.28 5.15
N GLU A 87 18.01 7.17 4.05
CA GLU A 87 18.73 8.26 3.38
C GLU A 87 17.82 9.27 2.66
N CYS A 88 16.52 9.00 2.52
CA CYS A 88 15.60 10.00 1.99
C CYS A 88 15.23 11.02 3.08
N SER A 89 16.13 11.99 3.28
CA SER A 89 15.98 13.12 4.21
C SER A 89 14.64 13.88 4.11
N ARG A 90 13.86 13.72 3.03
CA ARG A 90 12.54 14.33 2.84
C ARG A 90 11.42 13.31 2.63
N TYR A 91 10.70 13.03 3.71
CA TYR A 91 9.44 12.31 3.67
C TYR A 91 8.28 13.26 3.34
N THR A 92 7.80 13.22 2.10
CA THR A 92 6.63 13.98 1.66
C THR A 92 5.58 13.03 1.09
N THR A 93 4.31 13.39 1.13
CA THR A 93 3.23 12.56 0.55
C THR A 93 3.48 12.27 -0.93
N LEU A 94 3.98 13.23 -1.70
CA LEU A 94 4.27 13.05 -3.12
C LEU A 94 5.42 12.06 -3.36
N SER A 95 6.51 12.16 -2.59
CA SER A 95 7.66 11.25 -2.74
C SER A 95 7.28 9.81 -2.37
N LEU A 96 6.47 9.61 -1.33
CA LEU A 96 5.93 8.30 -0.96
C LEU A 96 5.09 7.70 -2.09
N LEU A 97 4.11 8.45 -2.60
CA LEU A 97 3.22 7.97 -3.66
C LEU A 97 3.97 7.67 -4.97
N HIS A 98 5.01 8.45 -5.29
CA HIS A 98 5.86 8.16 -6.45
C HIS A 98 6.64 6.86 -6.27
N ARG A 99 7.29 6.67 -5.11
CA ARG A 99 8.04 5.45 -4.80
C ARG A 99 7.15 4.22 -4.71
N ALA A 100 5.95 4.34 -4.15
CA ALA A 100 4.95 3.26 -4.11
C ALA A 100 4.63 2.76 -5.53
N ARG A 101 4.36 3.69 -6.46
CA ARG A 101 4.11 3.34 -7.87
C ARG A 101 5.30 2.63 -8.52
N LEU A 102 6.52 3.10 -8.26
CA LEU A 102 7.73 2.44 -8.77
C LEU A 102 7.93 1.05 -8.15
N HIS A 103 7.62 0.89 -6.86
CA HIS A 103 7.74 -0.38 -6.17
C HIS A 103 6.76 -1.41 -6.73
N ILE A 104 5.50 -1.04 -6.97
CA ILE A 104 4.51 -1.90 -7.63
C ILE A 104 5.04 -2.38 -8.99
N LYS A 105 5.51 -1.45 -9.84
CA LYS A 105 6.09 -1.81 -11.15
C LYS A 105 7.28 -2.78 -11.04
N LYS A 106 8.14 -2.57 -10.04
CA LYS A 106 9.29 -3.46 -9.79
C LYS A 106 8.82 -4.85 -9.38
N LEU A 107 7.80 -4.95 -8.51
CA LEU A 107 7.25 -6.24 -8.09
C LEU A 107 6.59 -6.98 -9.26
N GLU A 108 5.82 -6.28 -10.10
CA GLU A 108 5.20 -6.86 -11.31
C GLU A 108 6.27 -7.44 -12.26
N GLU A 109 7.36 -6.70 -12.48
CA GLU A 109 8.45 -7.17 -13.33
C GLU A 109 9.21 -8.37 -12.72
N GLN A 110 9.37 -8.40 -11.39
CA GLN A 110 9.97 -9.53 -10.68
C GLN A 110 9.07 -10.77 -10.75
N GLU A 111 7.76 -10.61 -10.59
CA GLU A 111 6.77 -11.68 -10.73
C GLU A 111 6.81 -12.26 -12.14
N GLN A 112 6.83 -11.42 -13.17
CA GLN A 112 6.94 -11.86 -14.56
C GLN A 112 8.22 -12.69 -14.81
N ARG A 113 9.38 -12.19 -14.37
CA ARG A 113 10.66 -12.93 -14.51
C ARG A 113 10.64 -14.27 -13.77
N ALA A 114 10.11 -14.29 -12.56
CA ALA A 114 10.00 -15.51 -11.76
C ALA A 114 9.07 -16.53 -12.43
N GLN A 115 7.99 -16.06 -13.06
CA GLN A 115 7.07 -16.91 -13.80
C GLN A 115 7.73 -17.51 -15.05
N GLU A 116 8.45 -16.72 -15.85
CA GLU A 116 9.21 -17.22 -16.99
C GLU A 116 10.24 -18.26 -16.58
N LEU A 117 10.97 -18.03 -15.49
CA LEU A 117 11.93 -19.01 -14.95
C LEU A 117 11.24 -20.30 -14.53
N LYS A 118 10.11 -20.20 -13.83
CA LYS A 118 9.32 -21.37 -13.41
C LYS A 118 8.83 -22.18 -14.62
N GLU A 119 8.40 -21.51 -15.69
CA GLU A 119 7.97 -22.17 -16.92
C GLU A 119 9.12 -22.88 -17.62
N ARG A 120 10.30 -22.25 -17.73
CA ARG A 120 11.51 -22.89 -18.27
C ARG A 120 11.87 -24.16 -17.50
N LEU A 121 11.95 -24.06 -16.17
CA LEU A 121 12.26 -25.20 -15.31
C LEU A 121 11.21 -26.31 -15.43
N ARG A 122 9.93 -25.96 -15.60
CA ARG A 122 8.87 -26.95 -15.83
C ARG A 122 9.06 -27.69 -17.16
N CYS A 123 9.42 -26.99 -18.22
CA CYS A 123 9.73 -27.61 -19.52
C CYS A 123 10.95 -28.53 -19.43
N GLU A 124 12.01 -28.11 -18.73
CA GLU A 124 13.20 -28.93 -18.49
C GLU A 124 12.85 -30.19 -17.69
N GLN A 125 12.07 -30.05 -16.61
CA GLN A 125 11.61 -31.18 -15.81
C GLN A 125 10.83 -32.19 -16.66
N GLN A 126 9.91 -31.72 -17.51
CA GLN A 126 9.14 -32.59 -18.41
C GLN A 126 10.06 -33.32 -19.41
N THR A 127 11.03 -32.61 -19.99
CA THR A 127 12.00 -33.18 -20.92
C THR A 127 12.85 -34.27 -20.24
N LEU A 128 13.34 -34.00 -19.03
CA LEU A 128 14.10 -34.97 -18.25
C LEU A 128 13.27 -36.19 -17.86
N HIS A 129 12.00 -35.99 -17.49
CA HIS A 129 11.07 -37.10 -17.21
C HIS A 129 10.85 -37.98 -18.45
N GLN A 130 10.62 -37.40 -19.63
CA GLN A 130 10.48 -38.17 -20.88
C GLN A 130 11.74 -38.98 -21.18
N ARG A 131 12.93 -38.36 -21.02
CA ARG A 131 14.21 -39.06 -21.22
C ARG A 131 14.41 -40.22 -20.22
N LEU A 132 13.99 -40.06 -18.96
CA LEU A 132 14.02 -41.14 -17.97
C LEU A 132 13.07 -42.27 -18.36
N GLU A 133 11.85 -41.94 -18.81
CA GLU A 133 10.87 -42.93 -19.25
C GLU A 133 11.37 -43.71 -20.47
N GLU A 134 12.00 -43.03 -21.43
CA GLU A 134 12.68 -43.67 -22.56
C GLU A 134 13.77 -44.63 -22.09
N LEU A 135 14.70 -44.21 -21.23
CA LEU A 135 15.77 -45.08 -20.74
C LEU A 135 15.24 -46.29 -19.95
N LEU A 136 14.19 -46.10 -19.16
CA LEU A 136 13.51 -47.19 -18.46
C LEU A 136 12.82 -48.15 -19.45
N ALA A 137 12.14 -47.64 -20.48
CA ALA A 137 11.52 -48.47 -21.51
C ALA A 137 12.55 -49.31 -22.30
N HIS A 138 13.71 -48.73 -22.65
CA HIS A 138 14.79 -49.44 -23.33
C HIS A 138 15.41 -50.52 -22.42
N SER A 139 15.71 -50.21 -21.17
CA SER A 139 16.27 -51.18 -20.21
C SER A 139 15.30 -52.32 -19.84
N ASN A 140 13.99 -52.06 -19.81
CA ASN A 140 12.96 -53.08 -19.60
C ASN A 140 12.80 -53.99 -20.84
N GLY A 141 13.01 -53.45 -22.05
CA GLY A 141 13.03 -54.23 -23.29
C GLY A 141 14.26 -55.14 -23.43
N GLU A 142 15.39 -54.73 -22.87
CA GLU A 142 16.62 -55.54 -22.83
C GLU A 142 16.55 -56.62 -21.74
N ARG A 143 15.95 -56.33 -20.57
CA ARG A 143 15.73 -57.33 -19.51
C ARG A 143 14.82 -58.47 -19.92
N LEU A 144 13.76 -58.21 -20.70
CA LEU A 144 12.87 -59.27 -21.22
C LEU A 144 13.56 -60.21 -22.22
N ARG A 145 14.76 -59.87 -22.72
CA ARG A 145 15.60 -60.78 -23.52
C ARG A 145 16.74 -61.44 -22.74
N ALA A 146 16.99 -61.02 -21.50
CA ALA A 146 18.10 -61.51 -20.67
C ALA A 146 17.72 -62.70 -19.77
N ASP A 147 16.53 -63.28 -19.92
CA ASP A 147 16.17 -64.56 -19.32
C ASP A 147 16.69 -65.73 -20.18
N SER A 148 18.00 -65.77 -20.41
CA SER A 148 18.69 -66.96 -20.89
C SER A 148 20.16 -66.89 -20.51
N LEU A 149 20.46 -67.63 -19.44
CA LEU A 149 21.65 -68.42 -19.14
C LEU A 149 22.99 -67.95 -19.73
N ASP A 150 23.98 -67.86 -18.82
CA ASP A 150 25.41 -67.68 -19.09
C ASP A 150 25.78 -66.20 -19.29
N SER A 151 26.39 -65.53 -18.33
CA SER A 151 27.84 -65.63 -18.22
C SER A 151 28.30 -65.18 -16.84
N SER A 152 28.87 -66.13 -16.11
CA SER A 152 29.95 -65.83 -15.17
C SER A 152 31.12 -65.17 -15.90
N ARG A 153 31.83 -64.26 -15.21
CA ARG A 153 33.25 -63.94 -15.44
C ARG A 153 33.60 -62.92 -16.54
N PHE A 154 33.48 -61.64 -16.22
CA PHE A 154 34.52 -60.64 -16.51
C PHE A 154 34.41 -59.53 -15.45
N SER A 155 35.34 -59.52 -14.48
CA SER A 155 36.41 -58.50 -14.34
C SER A 155 35.81 -57.11 -14.05
N SER A 156 35.68 -56.65 -12.79
CA SER A 156 36.72 -56.45 -11.78
C SER A 156 38.04 -55.99 -12.40
N GLU A 157 38.17 -54.69 -12.64
CA GLU A 157 39.34 -53.89 -12.24
C GLU A 157 39.12 -52.42 -12.63
N HIS A 158 39.61 -51.53 -11.77
CA HIS A 158 39.63 -50.06 -11.88
C HIS A 158 38.38 -49.31 -11.44
N SER A 159 38.18 -49.35 -10.12
CA SER A 159 37.56 -48.24 -9.38
C SER A 159 38.71 -47.44 -8.76
N ASP A 160 39.11 -46.34 -9.39
CA ASP A 160 39.85 -45.28 -8.73
C ASP A 160 39.20 -43.96 -9.15
N SER A 161 38.22 -43.55 -8.36
CA SER A 161 37.47 -42.32 -8.53
C SER A 161 38.14 -41.26 -7.66
N GLU A 162 38.90 -40.40 -8.31
CA GLU A 162 39.44 -39.19 -7.69
C GLU A 162 38.31 -38.19 -7.38
N ASP A 163 38.16 -37.87 -6.09
CA ASP A 163 37.26 -36.86 -5.53
C ASP A 163 37.61 -35.48 -6.13
N ALA A 164 36.74 -34.97 -7.00
CA ALA A 164 36.76 -33.58 -7.41
C ALA A 164 35.88 -32.78 -6.44
N ASP A 165 36.50 -32.21 -5.40
CA ASP A 165 35.88 -31.22 -4.52
C ASP A 165 35.34 -30.06 -5.37
N VAL A 166 34.01 -29.93 -5.43
CA VAL A 166 33.34 -28.80 -6.05
C VAL A 166 33.39 -27.64 -5.06
N ASP A 167 34.23 -26.65 -5.35
CA ASP A 167 34.28 -25.40 -4.58
C ASP A 167 32.94 -24.67 -4.72
N VAL A 168 32.14 -24.71 -3.65
CA VAL A 168 30.87 -23.97 -3.54
C VAL A 168 31.23 -22.54 -3.18
N GLU A 169 31.60 -21.75 -4.18
CA GLU A 169 31.79 -20.31 -4.01
C GLU A 169 30.43 -19.69 -3.62
N GLY A 170 30.29 -19.41 -2.33
CA GLY A 170 29.14 -18.74 -1.75
C GLY A 170 29.01 -17.34 -2.33
N LEU A 171 28.02 -17.12 -3.19
CA LEU A 171 27.60 -15.78 -3.59
C LEU A 171 26.86 -15.12 -2.43
N THR A 172 27.61 -14.71 -1.39
CA THR A 172 27.13 -13.79 -0.35
C THR A 172 27.00 -12.40 -0.96
N PHE A 173 25.85 -12.13 -1.56
CA PHE A 173 25.44 -10.77 -1.88
C PHE A 173 24.60 -10.21 -0.71
N ASN A 174 25.27 -9.56 0.23
CA ASN A 174 24.77 -8.44 1.02
C ASN A 174 25.95 -7.73 1.70
N SER A 175 26.50 -6.66 1.12
CA SER A 175 26.22 -5.29 1.55
C SER A 175 26.08 -5.10 3.06
N THR A 176 27.21 -5.07 3.76
CA THR A 176 27.38 -4.30 5.01
C THR A 176 28.81 -3.78 5.07
N GLU A 177 29.04 -2.60 4.51
CA GLU A 177 30.19 -1.77 4.88
C GLU A 177 29.95 -1.21 6.29
N VAL A 178 30.67 -1.75 7.27
CA VAL A 178 31.01 -1.05 8.51
C VAL A 178 32.47 -1.33 8.81
N GLU A 179 33.28 -0.29 8.64
CA GLU A 179 34.58 0.02 9.26
C GLU A 179 35.44 -1.14 9.81
N ALA A 180 36.59 -1.35 9.16
CA ALA A 180 37.82 -1.73 9.85
C ALA A 180 38.99 -1.00 9.21
N GLY A 181 39.51 -0.01 9.94
CA GLY A 181 40.68 0.75 9.53
C GLY A 181 41.92 -0.15 9.40
N THR A 182 42.69 0.05 8.34
CA THR A 182 44.11 -0.28 8.35
C THR A 182 44.83 0.74 7.47
N ALA A 183 45.67 1.52 8.12
CA ALA A 183 46.51 2.53 7.52
C ALA A 183 47.58 1.90 6.63
N PHE A 184 47.73 2.41 5.41
CA PHE A 184 49.01 2.47 4.71
C PHE A 184 49.03 3.74 3.86
N SER A 185 49.73 4.75 4.36
CA SER A 185 50.20 5.88 3.55
C SER A 185 51.37 5.38 2.71
N ALA A 186 51.26 5.52 1.39
CA ALA A 186 52.41 5.58 0.50
C ALA A 186 52.09 6.53 -0.66
N GLU A 187 52.94 7.54 -0.74
CA GLU A 187 53.09 8.56 -1.76
C GLU A 187 52.97 8.03 -3.19
N GLN A 188 52.27 8.77 -4.06
CA GLN A 188 52.69 8.92 -5.45
C GLN A 188 52.07 10.19 -6.04
N GLU A 189 52.80 11.30 -5.95
CA GLU A 189 52.50 12.49 -6.76
C GLU A 189 52.81 12.21 -8.22
N HIS A 190 51.82 12.31 -9.09
CA HIS A 190 52.05 12.61 -10.50
C HIS A 190 51.01 13.61 -11.02
N SER A 191 51.44 14.86 -11.11
CA SER A 191 50.84 15.89 -11.95
C SER A 191 51.04 15.58 -13.43
N TYR A 192 49.97 15.55 -14.22
CA TYR A 192 49.97 16.14 -15.57
C TYR A 192 48.59 16.69 -15.90
N SER A 193 48.53 18.01 -16.09
CA SER A 193 47.50 18.71 -16.86
C SER A 193 47.34 18.09 -18.25
N THR A 194 46.17 18.26 -18.91
CA THR A 194 46.03 18.83 -20.29
C THR A 194 44.56 18.78 -20.75
N THR A 195 44.07 19.98 -21.14
CA THR A 195 42.96 20.34 -22.08
C THR A 195 41.55 19.82 -21.82
N SER A 196 40.59 20.69 -21.47
CA SER A 196 39.85 21.58 -22.39
C SER A 196 39.09 20.83 -23.47
N ASN A 197 37.77 20.70 -23.30
CA ASN A 197 36.80 20.77 -24.39
C ASN A 197 35.46 21.29 -23.86
N ILE A 198 35.22 22.56 -24.19
CA ILE A 198 33.93 23.27 -24.17
C ILE A 198 33.23 22.91 -25.48
N TRP A 199 32.00 22.39 -25.45
CA TRP A 199 31.06 22.51 -26.57
C TRP A 199 29.60 22.44 -26.07
N LEU A 200 28.91 23.56 -26.30
CA LEU A 200 27.46 23.82 -26.44
C LEU A 200 26.49 23.43 -25.31
#